data_AF-A0A8J5HRB5-F1
#
_entry.id   AF-A0A8J5HRB5-F1
#
_cell.length_a   1.000
_cell.length_b   1.000
_cell.length_c   1.000
_cell.angle_alpha   90.00
_cell.angle_beta   90.00
_cell.angle_gamma   90.00
#
_symmetry.space_group_name_H-M   'P 1'
#
loop_
_entity.id
_entity.type
_entity.pdbx_description
1 polymer ?
#
loop_
_entity_poly.entity_id
_entity_poly.type
_entity_poly.pdbx_seq_one_letter_code
_entity_poly.pdbx_strand_id
1 'polypeptide(L)'
;MAEVSLTSAVDVNELCKSSEQNIPLKVGPWGGSGDTSFDIIGPPTSQITKILVKTGAVVDSLVISYVVDWEVQSYRAGGTGGVETHEFELGRGEYINKIFGSISDYNGETCISQLGFKTNLGKQHGLYGKGCGKEFTVPVVNGRIVGLFGQYTNYINAIGVSALLLSSLN
;
A
#
# COMPACT_ATOMS: atom_id res chain seq x y z
N MET A 1 -6.11 8.80 16.58
CA MET A 1 -5.61 7.88 15.55
C MET A 1 -6.72 6.89 15.25
N ALA A 2 -7.12 6.72 13.98
CA ALA A 2 -8.01 5.61 13.61
C ALA A 2 -7.11 4.43 13.22
N GLU A 3 -6.90 3.51 14.16
CA GLU A 3 -6.32 2.22 13.83
C GLU A 3 -7.41 1.35 13.21
N VAL A 4 -7.21 0.92 11.97
CA VAL A 4 -8.10 -0.07 11.34
C VAL A 4 -7.26 -1.32 11.14
N SER A 5 -7.40 -2.29 12.04
CA SER A 5 -6.81 -3.61 11.86
C SER A 5 -7.62 -4.39 10.82
N LEU A 6 -6.95 -5.13 9.94
CA LEU A 6 -7.62 -6.03 8.99
C LEU A 6 -8.63 -6.94 9.67
N THR A 7 -8.28 -7.47 10.84
CA THR A 7 -9.13 -8.37 11.63
C THR A 7 -10.37 -7.70 12.21
N SER A 8 -10.40 -6.38 12.34
CA SER A 8 -11.57 -5.63 12.82
C SER A 8 -12.41 -5.04 11.69
N ALA A 9 -11.92 -5.07 10.45
CA ALA A 9 -12.56 -4.44 9.29
C ALA A 9 -13.14 -5.44 8.28
N VAL A 10 -12.84 -6.73 8.43
CA VAL A 10 -13.19 -7.80 7.47
C VAL A 10 -13.97 -8.91 8.20
N ASP A 11 -15.00 -9.45 7.55
CA ASP A 11 -15.84 -10.53 8.09
C ASP A 11 -15.01 -11.81 8.33
N VAL A 12 -15.28 -12.52 9.43
CA VAL A 12 -14.53 -13.73 9.81
C VAL A 12 -14.58 -14.82 8.73
N ASN A 13 -15.70 -14.95 8.01
CA ASN A 13 -15.80 -15.90 6.91
C ASN A 13 -14.92 -15.51 5.72
N GLU A 14 -14.74 -14.20 5.49
CA GLU A 14 -13.82 -13.70 4.46
C GLU A 14 -12.36 -13.94 4.86
N LEU A 15 -12.03 -13.79 6.15
CA LEU A 15 -10.70 -14.15 6.69
C LEU A 15 -10.39 -15.64 6.46
N CYS A 16 -11.33 -16.54 6.81
CA CYS A 16 -11.15 -17.98 6.59
C CYS A 16 -10.95 -18.31 5.10
N LYS A 17 -11.84 -17.81 4.23
CA LYS A 17 -11.73 -18.02 2.77
C LYS A 17 -10.41 -17.50 2.21
N SER A 18 -9.96 -16.31 2.64
CA SER A 18 -8.68 -15.74 2.23
C SER A 18 -7.52 -16.66 2.58
N SER A 19 -7.50 -17.19 3.82
CA SER A 19 -6.42 -18.07 4.29
C SER A 19 -6.40 -19.44 3.61
N GLU A 20 -7.57 -19.97 3.24
CA GLU A 20 -7.69 -21.29 2.61
C GLU A 20 -7.44 -21.26 1.10
N GLN A 21 -7.91 -20.20 0.43
CA GLN A 21 -7.93 -20.10 -1.03
C GLN A 21 -6.88 -19.11 -1.57
N ASN A 22 -6.06 -18.54 -0.68
CA ASN A 22 -5.03 -17.55 -1.00
C ASN A 22 -5.60 -16.34 -1.78
N ILE A 23 -6.78 -15.88 -1.35
CA ILE A 23 -7.49 -14.74 -1.95
C ILE A 23 -7.11 -13.46 -1.20
N PRO A 24 -6.57 -12.44 -1.90
CA PRO A 24 -6.23 -11.16 -1.29
C PRO A 24 -7.46 -10.43 -0.72
N LEU A 25 -7.37 -10.01 0.54
CA LEU A 25 -8.35 -9.16 1.21
C LEU A 25 -8.03 -7.70 0.96
N LYS A 26 -9.05 -6.92 0.62
CA LYS A 26 -8.90 -5.47 0.37
C LYS A 26 -9.40 -4.69 1.58
N VAL A 27 -8.59 -3.78 2.10
CA VAL A 27 -8.98 -2.87 3.18
C VAL A 27 -8.66 -1.43 2.80
N GLY A 28 -9.61 -0.54 3.09
CA GLY A 28 -9.61 0.84 2.65
C GLY A 28 -10.57 1.06 1.46
N PRO A 29 -10.33 2.05 0.60
CA PRO A 29 -9.20 2.96 0.64
C PRO A 29 -9.43 4.12 1.64
N TRP A 30 -8.35 4.70 2.15
CA TRP A 30 -8.38 5.93 2.95
C TRP A 30 -7.89 7.09 2.10
N GLY A 31 -8.53 8.25 2.20
CA GLY A 31 -8.17 9.45 1.47
C GLY A 31 -9.37 10.14 0.85
N GLY A 32 -9.12 10.92 -0.20
CA GLY A 32 -10.13 11.62 -1.00
C GLY A 32 -10.60 10.85 -2.23
N SER A 33 -11.51 11.47 -2.98
CA SER A 33 -11.91 10.97 -4.30
C SER A 33 -10.88 11.39 -5.35
N GLY A 34 -10.53 10.47 -6.25
CA GLY A 34 -9.77 10.76 -7.47
C GLY A 34 -10.60 10.48 -8.72
N ASP A 35 -10.06 10.81 -9.89
CA ASP A 35 -10.73 10.54 -11.17
C ASP A 35 -10.39 9.17 -11.76
N THR A 36 -9.27 8.58 -11.34
CA THR A 36 -8.75 7.32 -11.86
C THR A 36 -8.55 6.32 -10.74
N SER A 37 -9.19 5.15 -10.85
CA SER A 37 -8.98 4.04 -9.93
C SER A 37 -7.75 3.22 -10.35
N PHE A 38 -6.98 2.72 -9.37
CA PHE A 38 -5.90 1.77 -9.60
C PHE A 38 -6.05 0.55 -8.70
N ASP A 39 -5.62 -0.61 -9.20
CA ASP A 39 -5.50 -1.85 -8.42
C ASP A 39 -4.22 -2.56 -8.89
N ILE A 40 -3.13 -2.33 -8.16
CA ILE A 40 -1.83 -2.90 -8.47
C ILE A 40 -1.61 -4.09 -7.55
N ILE A 41 -1.87 -5.27 -8.09
CA ILE A 41 -1.68 -6.54 -7.41
C ILE A 41 -0.91 -7.49 -8.32
N GLY A 42 0.16 -8.08 -7.79
CA GLY A 42 0.89 -9.12 -8.50
C GLY A 42 0.13 -10.45 -8.48
N PRO A 43 0.54 -11.44 -9.30
CA PRO A 43 0.03 -12.80 -9.19
C PRO A 43 0.13 -13.35 -7.75
N PRO A 44 -0.75 -14.26 -7.30
CA PRO A 44 -0.75 -14.75 -5.91
C PRO A 44 0.60 -15.34 -5.43
N THR A 45 1.38 -15.87 -6.37
CA THR A 45 2.71 -16.45 -6.13
C THR A 45 3.84 -15.43 -6.15
N SER A 46 3.60 -14.20 -6.63
CA SER A 46 4.64 -13.18 -6.70
C SER A 46 4.82 -12.46 -5.36
N GLN A 47 5.98 -11.84 -5.23
CA GLN A 47 6.34 -11.01 -4.09
C GLN A 47 6.68 -9.62 -4.60
N ILE A 48 6.23 -8.60 -3.86
CA ILE A 48 6.73 -7.23 -4.06
C ILE A 48 8.24 -7.27 -3.84
N THR A 49 9.01 -6.75 -4.78
CA THR A 49 10.47 -6.68 -4.67
C THR A 49 10.96 -5.26 -4.46
N LYS A 50 10.25 -4.28 -5.02
CA LYS A 50 10.61 -2.87 -4.92
C LYS A 50 9.36 -2.01 -4.85
N ILE A 51 9.46 -0.94 -4.06
CA ILE A 51 8.51 0.17 -4.05
C ILE A 51 9.27 1.44 -4.38
N LEU A 52 8.71 2.25 -5.28
CA LEU A 52 9.15 3.61 -5.54
C LEU A 52 7.99 4.55 -5.28
N VAL A 53 8.25 5.67 -4.59
CA VAL A 53 7.29 6.73 -4.30
C VAL A 53 7.86 8.05 -4.79
N LYS A 54 7.13 8.75 -5.66
CA LYS A 54 7.47 10.14 -6.02
C LYS A 54 6.65 11.11 -5.19
N THR A 55 7.32 12.13 -4.66
CA THR A 55 6.70 13.12 -3.78
C THR A 55 7.11 14.55 -4.14
N GLY A 56 6.19 15.48 -3.91
CA GLY A 56 6.44 16.91 -3.77
C GLY A 56 5.99 17.37 -2.39
N ALA A 57 4.96 18.20 -2.33
CA ALA A 57 4.27 18.51 -1.08
C ALA A 57 3.48 17.30 -0.55
N VAL A 58 2.88 16.52 -1.46
CA VAL A 58 2.10 15.30 -1.19
C VAL A 58 2.67 14.12 -1.99
N VAL A 59 2.02 12.96 -1.91
CA VAL A 59 2.40 11.79 -2.71
C VAL A 59 1.82 11.94 -4.13
N ASP A 60 2.70 12.10 -5.12
CA ASP A 60 2.32 12.26 -6.52
C ASP A 60 2.06 10.91 -7.19
N SER A 61 2.94 9.93 -6.96
CA SER A 61 2.81 8.60 -7.58
C SER A 61 3.55 7.51 -6.82
N LEU A 62 3.18 6.26 -7.11
CA LEU A 62 3.84 5.07 -6.63
C LEU A 62 4.07 4.07 -7.77
N VAL A 63 5.12 3.28 -7.65
CA VAL A 63 5.42 2.13 -8.50
C VAL A 63 5.66 0.92 -7.61
N ILE A 64 5.04 -0.21 -7.97
CA ILE A 64 5.26 -1.50 -7.32
C ILE A 64 5.86 -2.45 -8.34
N SER A 65 6.98 -3.06 -7.96
CA SER A 65 7.64 -4.06 -8.77
C SER A 65 7.46 -5.46 -8.17
N TYR A 66 7.27 -6.44 -9.04
CA TYR A 66 7.15 -7.85 -8.71
C TYR A 66 8.12 -8.66 -9.57
N VAL A 67 8.53 -9.82 -9.08
CA VAL A 67 9.12 -10.86 -9.95
C VAL A 67 8.01 -11.79 -10.41
N VAL A 68 7.81 -11.87 -11.72
CA VAL A 68 6.83 -12.71 -12.40
C VAL A 68 7.56 -13.44 -13.51
N ASP A 69 7.49 -14.78 -13.51
CA ASP A 69 8.18 -15.63 -14.50
C ASP A 69 9.67 -15.28 -14.68
N TRP A 70 10.36 -15.01 -13.56
CA TRP A 70 11.79 -14.64 -13.49
C TRP A 70 12.12 -13.24 -14.03
N GLU A 71 11.13 -12.47 -14.47
CA GLU A 71 11.31 -11.08 -14.91
C GLU A 71 10.72 -10.08 -13.92
N VAL A 72 11.29 -8.88 -13.87
CA VAL A 72 10.77 -7.79 -13.05
C VAL A 72 9.70 -7.04 -13.83
N GLN A 73 8.47 -7.07 -13.34
CA GLN A 73 7.36 -6.28 -13.86
C GLN A 73 7.04 -5.14 -12.90
N SER A 74 6.86 -3.93 -13.43
CA SER A 74 6.58 -2.74 -12.63
C SER A 74 5.29 -2.06 -13.07
N TYR A 75 4.47 -1.69 -12.10
CA TYR A 75 3.17 -1.08 -12.32
C TYR A 75 3.08 0.23 -11.55
N ARG A 76 2.48 1.25 -12.17
CA ARG A 76 2.49 2.63 -11.68
C ARG A 76 1.07 3.17 -11.48
N ALA A 77 0.87 3.96 -10.44
CA ALA A 77 -0.31 4.78 -10.21
C ALA A 77 0.09 6.22 -9.82
N GLY A 78 -0.74 7.21 -10.12
CA GLY A 78 -0.51 8.63 -9.79
C GLY A 78 -0.07 9.51 -10.96
N GLY A 79 0.00 10.82 -10.73
CA GLY A 79 0.37 11.83 -11.73
C GLY A 79 1.88 11.91 -11.98
N THR A 80 2.31 12.64 -13.01
CA THR A 80 3.73 12.71 -13.43
C THR A 80 4.61 13.65 -12.60
N GLY A 81 4.01 14.31 -11.59
CA GLY A 81 4.67 15.25 -10.69
C GLY A 81 5.67 14.60 -9.73
N GLY A 82 5.93 15.30 -8.63
CA GLY A 82 6.93 14.94 -7.63
C GLY A 82 8.35 15.24 -8.08
N VAL A 83 9.11 15.91 -7.21
CA VAL A 83 10.52 16.27 -7.43
C VAL A 83 11.48 15.34 -6.70
N GLU A 84 10.99 14.65 -5.67
CA GLU A 84 11.74 13.65 -4.93
C GLU A 84 11.30 12.25 -5.33
N THR A 85 12.27 11.36 -5.44
CA THR A 85 12.06 9.94 -5.72
C THR A 85 12.64 9.15 -4.56
N HIS A 86 11.80 8.36 -3.90
CA HIS A 86 12.18 7.49 -2.81
C HIS A 86 11.97 6.05 -3.23
N GLU A 87 12.93 5.18 -2.96
CA GLU A 87 12.78 3.76 -3.27
C GLU A 87 13.37 2.88 -2.19
N PHE A 88 12.82 1.68 -2.06
CA PHE A 88 13.39 0.62 -1.25
C PHE A 88 13.10 -0.75 -1.85
N GLU A 89 14.03 -1.66 -1.61
CA GLU A 89 13.95 -3.06 -2.05
C GLU A 89 13.72 -3.96 -0.85
N LEU A 90 12.96 -5.02 -1.06
CA LEU A 90 12.69 -6.05 -0.06
C LEU A 90 13.67 -7.20 -0.25
N GLY A 91 14.34 -7.57 0.84
CA GLY A 91 15.24 -8.72 0.85
C GLY A 91 14.49 -10.06 0.74
N ARG A 92 15.25 -11.14 0.62
CA ARG A 92 14.68 -12.51 0.60
C ARG A 92 13.87 -12.77 1.87
N GLY A 93 12.59 -13.11 1.70
CA GLY A 93 11.66 -13.37 2.81
C GLY A 93 11.17 -12.11 3.55
N GLU A 94 11.57 -10.92 3.11
CA GLU A 94 11.08 -9.65 3.66
C GLU A 94 9.79 -9.24 2.95
N TYR A 95 8.77 -8.89 3.72
CA TYR A 95 7.48 -8.46 3.19
C TYR A 95 6.92 -7.30 3.99
N ILE A 96 6.14 -6.45 3.30
CA ILE A 96 5.44 -5.34 3.93
C ILE A 96 4.26 -5.91 4.70
N ASN A 97 4.13 -5.53 5.97
CA ASN A 97 3.02 -5.92 6.85
C ASN A 97 2.26 -4.72 7.42
N LYS A 98 2.65 -3.50 7.04
CA LYS A 98 1.97 -2.28 7.49
C LYS A 98 2.21 -1.13 6.53
N ILE A 99 1.15 -0.39 6.23
CA ILE A 99 1.27 0.99 5.71
C ILE A 99 0.79 1.98 6.76
N PHE A 100 1.33 3.19 6.70
CA PHE A 100 0.92 4.30 7.55
C PHE A 100 1.20 5.62 6.83
N GLY A 101 0.52 6.67 7.24
CA GLY A 101 0.63 7.94 6.53
C GLY A 101 -0.27 9.01 7.09
N SER A 102 -0.37 10.11 6.37
CA SER A 102 -1.29 11.21 6.66
C SER A 102 -2.08 11.60 5.41
N ILE A 103 -3.28 12.15 5.64
CA ILE A 103 -4.20 12.65 4.62
C ILE A 103 -4.41 14.13 4.87
N SER A 104 -4.29 14.94 3.82
CA SER A 104 -4.50 16.39 3.90
C SER A 104 -5.06 16.94 2.60
N ASP A 105 -5.64 18.13 2.66
CA ASP A 105 -6.02 18.86 1.46
C ASP A 105 -4.78 19.52 0.83
N TYR A 106 -4.67 19.43 -0.48
CA TYR A 106 -3.63 20.04 -1.28
C TYR A 106 -4.20 20.45 -2.63
N ASN A 107 -4.04 21.72 -3.02
CA ASN A 107 -4.59 22.28 -4.26
C ASN A 107 -6.10 22.03 -4.47
N GLY A 108 -6.88 22.01 -3.38
CA GLY A 108 -8.33 21.79 -3.42
C GLY A 108 -8.75 20.32 -3.49
N GLU A 109 -7.80 19.38 -3.42
CA GLU A 109 -8.05 17.95 -3.43
C GLU A 109 -7.59 17.31 -2.10
N THR A 110 -8.36 16.35 -1.58
CA THR A 110 -7.92 15.54 -0.43
C THR A 110 -6.99 14.43 -0.92
N CYS A 111 -5.75 14.42 -0.42
CA CYS A 111 -4.68 13.56 -0.90
C CYS A 111 -3.94 12.83 0.22
N ILE A 112 -3.24 11.75 -0.14
CA ILE A 112 -2.21 11.15 0.70
C ILE A 112 -1.05 12.13 0.78
N SER A 113 -0.95 12.84 1.89
CA SER A 113 0.09 13.84 2.12
C SER A 113 1.43 13.20 2.48
N GLN A 114 1.37 12.07 3.20
CA GLN A 114 2.55 11.29 3.52
C GLN A 114 2.28 9.78 3.50
N LEU A 115 3.29 8.99 3.14
CA LEU A 115 3.20 7.54 3.06
C LEU A 115 4.47 6.84 3.55
N GLY A 116 4.29 5.80 4.36
CA GLY A 116 5.35 4.95 4.88
C GLY A 116 4.94 3.49 4.98
N PHE A 117 5.94 2.63 5.09
CA PHE A 117 5.82 1.18 5.08
C PHE A 117 6.62 0.58 6.24
N LYS A 118 6.11 -0.50 6.85
CA LYS A 118 6.92 -1.38 7.71
C LYS A 118 6.95 -2.80 7.19
N THR A 119 8.06 -3.46 7.43
CA THR A 119 8.28 -4.86 7.05
C THR A 119 8.19 -5.80 8.26
N ASN A 120 8.04 -7.09 7.99
CA ASN A 120 8.11 -8.15 9.01
C ASN A 120 9.46 -8.20 9.76
N LEU A 121 10.52 -7.62 9.19
CA LEU A 121 11.82 -7.50 9.84
C LEU A 121 11.93 -6.25 10.74
N GLY A 122 10.84 -5.52 10.93
CA GLY A 122 10.79 -4.30 11.73
C GLY A 122 11.40 -3.07 11.06
N LYS A 123 11.83 -3.17 9.79
CA LYS A 123 12.33 -2.01 9.04
C LYS A 123 11.19 -1.06 8.71
N GLN A 124 11.49 0.23 8.77
CA GLN A 124 10.59 1.29 8.37
C GLN A 124 11.16 2.01 7.15
N HIS A 125 10.32 2.20 6.13
CA HIS A 125 10.63 2.97 4.92
C HIS A 125 9.64 4.13 4.81
N GLY A 126 10.14 5.37 4.69
CA GLY A 126 9.32 6.59 4.82
C GLY A 126 9.30 7.12 6.26
N LEU A 127 8.59 8.19 6.60
CA LEU A 127 7.35 8.77 6.05
C LEU A 127 7.59 9.75 4.89
N TYR A 128 7.35 9.33 3.64
CA TYR A 128 7.62 10.11 2.43
C TYR A 128 6.54 11.17 2.18
N GLY A 129 6.92 12.34 1.69
CA GLY A 129 6.03 13.50 1.52
C GLY A 129 6.27 14.57 2.58
N LYS A 130 5.99 15.84 2.24
CA LYS A 130 6.28 17.00 3.10
C LYS A 130 5.04 17.57 3.80
N GLY A 131 3.86 17.08 3.45
CA GLY A 131 2.61 17.50 4.06
C GLY A 131 2.43 16.97 5.48
N CYS A 132 1.27 17.25 6.05
CA CYS A 132 0.84 16.76 7.37
C CYS A 132 -0.68 16.70 7.37
N GLY A 133 -1.30 15.96 8.28
CA GLY A 133 -2.76 15.90 8.34
C GLY A 133 -3.27 14.76 9.19
N LYS A 134 -4.46 14.27 8.85
CA LYS A 134 -5.10 13.16 9.58
C LYS A 134 -4.34 11.87 9.32
N GLU A 135 -3.79 11.28 10.37
CA GLU A 135 -3.02 10.05 10.28
C GLU A 135 -3.92 8.83 10.01
N PHE A 136 -3.39 7.90 9.21
CA PHE A 136 -3.96 6.57 9.01
C PHE A 136 -2.88 5.51 9.24
N THR A 137 -3.33 4.32 9.67
CA THR A 137 -2.45 3.17 9.80
C THR A 137 -3.19 1.88 9.56
N VAL A 138 -2.54 0.95 8.86
CA VAL A 138 -3.14 -0.30 8.42
C VAL A 138 -2.18 -1.46 8.71
N PRO A 139 -2.24 -2.04 9.92
CA PRO A 139 -1.47 -3.22 10.24
C PRO A 139 -2.11 -4.49 9.65
N VAL A 140 -1.28 -5.33 9.01
CA VAL A 140 -1.61 -6.68 8.57
C VAL A 140 -1.01 -7.67 9.56
N VAL A 141 -1.86 -8.19 10.45
CA VAL A 141 -1.47 -9.22 11.43
C VAL A 141 -1.58 -10.59 10.77
N ASN A 142 -0.57 -11.45 10.94
CA ASN A 142 -0.52 -12.80 10.37
C ASN A 142 -0.72 -12.81 8.85
N GLY A 143 -0.13 -11.85 8.15
CA GLY A 143 -0.29 -11.71 6.70
C GLY A 143 0.76 -10.78 6.10
N ARG A 144 0.71 -10.68 4.78
CA ARG A 144 1.56 -9.78 4.00
C ARG A 144 0.72 -8.93 3.05
N ILE A 145 1.18 -7.70 2.81
CA ILE A 145 0.65 -6.86 1.74
C ILE A 145 1.20 -7.37 0.41
N VAL A 146 0.31 -7.61 -0.54
CA VAL A 146 0.63 -8.12 -1.89
C VAL A 146 0.25 -7.16 -3.01
N GLY A 147 -0.41 -6.05 -2.67
CA GLY A 147 -0.78 -5.04 -3.63
C GLY A 147 -1.33 -3.79 -2.94
N LEU A 148 -1.45 -2.73 -3.71
CA LEU A 148 -2.08 -1.48 -3.29
C LEU A 148 -3.12 -1.09 -4.34
N PHE A 149 -4.24 -0.58 -3.86
CA PHE A 149 -5.31 -0.08 -4.70
C PHE A 149 -5.73 1.31 -4.22
N GLY A 150 -6.49 2.05 -5.00
CA GLY A 150 -6.93 3.37 -4.59
C GLY A 150 -7.41 4.23 -5.75
N GLN A 151 -7.31 5.54 -5.54
CA GLN A 151 -7.71 6.54 -6.53
C GLN A 151 -6.65 7.64 -6.63
N TYR A 152 -6.50 8.20 -7.82
CA TYR A 152 -5.55 9.27 -8.08
C TYR A 152 -6.07 10.25 -9.14
N THR A 153 -5.49 11.46 -9.16
CA THR A 153 -5.61 12.52 -10.18
C THR A 153 -4.20 12.89 -10.66
N ASN A 154 -3.68 14.07 -10.29
CA ASN A 154 -2.26 14.39 -10.29
C ASN A 154 -1.53 13.85 -9.06
N TYR A 155 -2.28 13.53 -7.99
CA TYR A 155 -1.77 13.02 -6.71
C TYR A 155 -2.44 11.70 -6.36
N ILE A 156 -1.85 10.92 -5.47
CA ILE A 156 -2.56 9.79 -4.86
C ILE A 156 -3.61 10.36 -3.91
N ASN A 157 -4.89 10.30 -4.30
CA ASN A 157 -5.99 10.83 -3.49
C ASN A 157 -6.36 9.87 -2.37
N ALA A 158 -6.42 8.57 -2.68
CA ALA A 158 -6.72 7.53 -1.71
C ALA A 158 -5.90 6.26 -1.94
N ILE A 159 -5.64 5.52 -0.87
CA ILE A 159 -4.86 4.29 -0.87
C ILE A 159 -5.51 3.23 0.02
N GLY A 160 -5.47 1.98 -0.42
CA GLY A 160 -5.89 0.79 0.29
C GLY A 160 -4.90 -0.35 0.07
N VAL A 161 -5.02 -1.40 0.86
CA VAL A 161 -4.10 -2.56 0.84
C VAL A 161 -4.83 -3.80 0.37
N SER A 162 -4.18 -4.55 -0.52
CA SER A 162 -4.54 -5.94 -0.82
C SER A 162 -3.61 -6.84 -0.04
N ALA A 163 -4.13 -7.65 0.88
CA ALA A 163 -3.35 -8.45 1.83
C ALA A 163 -3.69 -9.95 1.74
N LEU A 164 -2.66 -10.80 1.78
CA LEU A 164 -2.82 -12.25 1.94
C LEU A 164 -2.55 -12.63 3.39
N LEU A 165 -3.48 -13.39 3.98
CA LEU A 165 -3.27 -14.00 5.28
C LEU A 165 -2.35 -15.22 5.12
N LEU A 166 -1.38 -15.33 6.01
CA LEU A 166 -0.52 -16.51 6.11
C LEU A 166 -1.25 -17.50 7.03
N SER A 167 -1.55 -18.69 6.52
CA SER A 167 -2.07 -19.76 7.37
C SER A 167 -1.02 -20.15 8.41
N SER A 168 -1.42 -20.27 9.66
CA SER A 168 -0.60 -20.92 10.67
C SER A 168 -0.47 -22.39 10.27
N LEU A 169 0.75 -22.86 10.02
CA LEU A 169 1.04 -24.29 9.97
C LEU A 169 0.60 -24.88 11.32
N ASN A 170 -0.46 -25.69 11.31
CA ASN A 170 -0.80 -26.56 12.43
C ASN A 170 0.19 -27.72 12.52
#